data_AF-A0A024TIF5-F1
#
_entry.id   AF-A0A024TIF5-F1
#
_cell.length_a   1.000
_cell.length_b   1.000
_cell.length_c   1.000
_cell.angle_alpha   90.00
_cell.angle_beta   90.00
_cell.angle_gamma   90.00
#
_symmetry.space_group_name_H-M   'P 1'
#
loop_
_entity.id
_entity.type
_entity.pdbx_description
1 polymer ?
#
loop_
_entity_poly.entity_id
_entity_poly.type
_entity_poly.pdbx_seq_one_letter_code
_entity_poly.pdbx_strand_id
1 'polypeptide(L)'
;MLQLWTLYGLWRLNANLGEFRMDDHLSSAQGAWVQDELLALLAVVRPNAIALVDGFGMSDFELNSTIGRYDGDIYRALIARAATEPLNQTDVVPGYHQFLQPLLTAKL
;
A
#
# COMPACT_ATOMS: atom_id res chain seq x y z
N MET A 1 17.89 9.15 9.64
CA MET A 1 18.52 7.84 9.37
C MET A 1 18.49 6.90 10.57
N LEU A 2 19.01 7.28 11.75
CA LEU A 2 19.01 6.39 12.93
C LEU A 2 17.63 5.82 13.27
N GLN A 3 16.58 6.64 13.23
CA GLN A 3 15.20 6.22 13.47
C GLN A 3 14.73 5.10 12.52
N LEU A 4 15.13 5.10 11.25
CA LEU A 4 14.76 4.04 10.30
C LEU A 4 15.49 2.74 10.57
N TRP A 5 16.75 2.82 11.01
CA TRP A 5 17.54 1.64 11.36
C TRP A 5 16.97 0.99 12.63
N THR A 6 16.64 1.80 13.64
CA THR A 6 15.96 1.33 14.85
C THR A 6 14.59 0.74 14.52
N LEU A 7 13.81 1.38 13.65
CA LEU A 7 12.50 0.89 13.21
C LEU A 7 12.63 -0.47 12.52
N TYR A 8 13.58 -0.61 11.61
CA TYR A 8 13.87 -1.88 10.94
C TYR A 8 14.30 -2.97 11.93
N GLY A 9 15.19 -2.65 12.87
CA GLY A 9 15.65 -3.58 13.90
C GLY A 9 14.51 -4.07 14.80
N LEU A 10 13.71 -3.16 15.35
CA LEU A 10 12.55 -3.49 16.18
C LEU A 10 11.48 -4.27 15.41
N TRP A 11 11.21 -3.88 14.15
CA TRP A 11 10.30 -4.64 13.29
C TRP A 11 10.80 -6.07 13.07
N ARG A 12 12.09 -6.26 12.81
CA ARG A 12 12.70 -7.60 12.66
C ARG A 12 12.63 -8.43 13.94
N LEU A 13 12.90 -7.82 15.09
CA LEU A 13 12.78 -8.47 16.40
C LEU A 13 11.33 -8.90 16.65
N ASN A 14 10.37 -8.01 16.40
CA ASN A 14 8.95 -8.28 16.58
C ASN A 14 8.46 -9.40 15.64
N ALA A 15 8.88 -9.38 14.37
CA ALA A 15 8.50 -10.39 13.37
C ALA A 15 9.06 -11.79 13.68
N ASN A 16 10.20 -11.88 14.36
CA ASN A 16 10.88 -13.15 14.68
C ASN A 16 10.94 -13.39 16.20
N LEU A 17 10.00 -12.82 16.97
CA LEU A 17 10.05 -12.83 18.43
C LEU A 17 10.13 -14.25 19.02
N GLY A 18 9.53 -15.23 18.34
CA GLY A 18 9.60 -16.63 18.73
C GLY A 18 11.04 -17.15 18.85
N GLU A 19 11.92 -16.83 17.90
CA GLU A 19 13.32 -17.29 17.89
C GLU A 19 14.08 -16.77 19.10
N PHE A 20 13.91 -15.49 19.44
CA PHE A 20 14.53 -14.87 20.61
C PHE A 20 13.98 -15.40 21.94
N ARG A 21 12.81 -16.03 21.93
CA ARG A 21 12.20 -16.62 23.12
C ARG A 21 12.54 -18.10 23.29
N MET A 22 12.89 -18.81 22.21
CA MET A 22 13.21 -20.24 22.30
C MET A 22 14.41 -20.51 23.22
N ASP A 23 15.42 -19.64 23.17
CA ASP A 23 16.64 -19.75 23.98
C ASP A 23 16.64 -18.77 25.18
N ASP A 24 15.45 -18.30 25.60
CA ASP A 24 15.26 -17.36 26.71
C ASP A 24 16.06 -16.05 26.61
N HIS A 25 16.47 -15.64 25.41
CA HIS A 25 17.16 -14.37 25.18
C HIS A 25 16.26 -13.15 25.45
N LEU A 26 14.94 -13.28 25.24
CA LEU A 26 13.95 -12.26 25.57
C LEU A 26 12.81 -12.81 26.45
N SER A 27 12.56 -12.13 27.56
CA SER A 27 11.37 -12.36 28.39
C SER A 27 10.09 -11.85 27.72
N SER A 28 8.93 -12.26 28.25
CA SER A 28 7.62 -11.78 27.74
C SER A 28 7.45 -10.28 27.90
N ALA A 29 7.94 -9.72 29.00
CA ALA A 29 7.91 -8.28 29.25
C ALA A 29 8.77 -7.51 28.24
N GLN A 30 9.98 -7.99 27.95
CA GLN A 30 10.85 -7.37 26.94
C GLN A 30 10.25 -7.49 25.53
N GLY A 31 9.58 -8.60 25.20
CA GLY A 31 8.83 -8.73 23.96
C GLY A 31 7.72 -7.68 23.82
N ALA A 32 7.00 -7.39 24.91
CA ALA A 32 6.00 -6.31 24.92
C ALA A 32 6.66 -4.93 24.73
N TRP A 33 7.81 -4.66 25.36
CA TRP A 33 8.54 -3.41 25.17
C TRP A 33 8.98 -3.18 23.73
N VAL A 34 9.39 -4.24 23.01
CA VAL A 34 9.74 -4.15 21.58
C VAL A 34 8.53 -3.68 20.77
N GLN A 35 7.34 -4.21 21.04
CA GLN A 35 6.11 -3.81 20.36
C GLN A 35 5.73 -2.36 20.69
N ASP A 36 5.79 -1.97 21.97
CA ASP A 36 5.46 -0.61 22.42
C ASP A 36 6.40 0.43 21.78
N GLU A 37 7.71 0.16 21.78
CA GLU A 37 8.70 1.04 21.18
C GLU A 37 8.57 1.10 19.65
N LEU A 38 8.26 -0.03 19.00
CA LEU A 38 7.97 -0.05 17.56
C LEU A 38 6.81 0.90 17.21
N LEU A 39 5.72 0.85 17.97
CA LEU A 39 4.56 1.73 17.76
C LEU A 39 4.89 3.20 18.05
N ALA A 40 5.65 3.48 19.12
CA ALA A 40 6.09 4.83 19.42
C ALA A 40 6.97 5.41 18.30
N LEU A 41 7.88 4.60 17.76
CA LEU A 41 8.80 5.01 16.71
C LEU A 41 8.09 5.28 15.36
N LEU A 42 7.00 4.56 15.06
CA LEU A 42 6.16 4.86 13.89
C LEU A 42 5.61 6.29 13.95
N ALA A 43 5.17 6.77 15.12
CA ALA A 43 4.67 8.13 15.28
C ALA A 43 5.77 9.19 15.03
N VAL A 44 7.01 8.88 15.38
CA VAL A 44 8.19 9.74 15.17
C VAL A 44 8.61 9.78 13.69
N VAL A 45 8.53 8.65 12.98
CA VAL A 45 8.90 8.57 11.55
C VAL A 45 7.81 9.16 10.65
N ARG A 46 6.53 9.02 11.02
CA ARG A 46 5.36 9.49 10.25
C ARG A 46 5.49 10.89 9.63
N PRO A 47 5.86 11.97 10.35
CA PRO A 47 5.97 13.31 9.74
C PRO A 47 7.00 13.40 8.61
N ASN A 48 7.99 12.51 8.58
CA ASN A 48 9.03 12.48 7.55
C ASN A 48 8.76 11.45 6.45
N ALA A 49 7.68 10.64 6.55
CA ALA A 49 7.46 9.50 5.65
C ALA A 49 7.40 9.91 4.17
N ILE A 50 6.75 11.03 3.85
CA ILE A 50 6.66 11.57 2.48
C ILE A 50 8.05 12.01 2.00
N ALA A 51 8.76 12.84 2.76
CA ALA A 51 10.09 13.31 2.39
C ALA A 51 11.12 12.17 2.22
N LEU A 52 10.97 11.08 2.99
CA LEU A 52 11.82 9.89 2.86
C LEU A 52 11.61 9.15 1.54
N VAL A 53 10.37 9.06 1.04
CA VAL A 53 10.10 8.45 -0.28
C VAL A 53 10.42 9.41 -1.43
N ASP A 54 10.19 10.72 -1.24
CA ASP A 54 10.59 11.75 -2.21
C ASP A 54 12.11 11.77 -2.42
N GLY A 55 12.89 11.43 -1.39
CA GLY A 55 14.34 11.31 -1.45
C GLY A 55 14.86 10.27 -2.45
N PHE A 56 14.01 9.37 -2.96
CA PHE A 56 14.36 8.47 -4.06
C PHE A 56 14.46 9.18 -5.42
N GLY A 57 13.85 10.37 -5.55
CA GLY A 57 13.96 11.18 -6.77
C GLY A 57 13.31 10.56 -8.02
N MET A 58 12.33 9.67 -7.84
CA MET A 58 11.60 9.05 -8.96
C MET A 58 10.62 10.05 -9.58
N SER A 59 10.64 10.16 -10.90
CA SER A 59 9.64 10.94 -11.64
C SER A 59 8.31 10.20 -11.74
N ASP A 60 7.22 10.94 -11.97
CA ASP A 60 5.88 10.36 -12.25
C ASP A 60 5.90 9.40 -13.46
N PHE A 61 6.78 9.64 -14.43
CA PHE A 61 6.96 8.77 -15.59
C PHE A 61 7.57 7.42 -15.21
N GLU A 62 8.64 7.44 -14.40
CA GLU A 62 9.30 6.22 -13.91
C GLU A 62 8.40 5.44 -12.95
N LEU A 63 7.69 6.15 -12.07
CA LEU A 63 6.80 5.54 -11.09
C LEU A 63 5.52 4.99 -11.72
N ASN A 64 5.01 5.63 -12.78
CA ASN A 64 3.82 5.23 -13.54
C ASN A 64 2.62 4.82 -12.67
N SER A 65 2.39 5.57 -11.58
CA SER A 65 1.35 5.29 -10.60
C SER A 65 0.39 6.46 -10.50
N THR A 66 -0.92 6.21 -10.62
CA THR A 66 -1.95 7.23 -10.42
C THR A 66 -2.12 7.63 -8.96
N ILE A 67 -1.90 6.70 -8.03
CA ILE A 67 -1.99 6.96 -6.59
C ILE A 67 -0.69 7.52 -6.00
N GLY A 68 0.44 7.26 -6.67
CA GLY A 68 1.77 7.70 -6.23
C GLY A 68 2.23 9.01 -6.86
N ARG A 69 1.33 9.78 -7.48
CA ARG A 69 1.68 11.04 -8.14
C ARG A 69 2.30 12.03 -7.16
N TYR A 70 3.35 12.72 -7.61
CA TYR A 70 4.05 13.71 -6.82
C TYR A 70 3.15 14.87 -6.37
N ASP A 71 2.20 15.29 -7.21
CA ASP A 71 1.28 16.40 -6.92
C ASP A 71 0.13 16.04 -5.97
N GLY A 72 -0.04 14.76 -5.65
CA GLY A 72 -1.13 14.27 -4.81
C GLY A 72 -2.53 14.37 -5.42
N ASP A 73 -2.70 14.73 -6.70
CA ASP A 73 -4.02 14.81 -7.37
C ASP A 73 -4.49 13.42 -7.85
N ILE A 74 -4.65 12.51 -6.89
CA ILE A 74 -4.92 11.09 -7.14
C ILE A 74 -6.27 10.85 -7.82
N TYR A 75 -7.30 11.61 -7.43
CA TYR A 75 -8.68 11.31 -7.84
C TYR A 75 -8.91 11.65 -9.30
N ARG A 76 -8.44 12.82 -9.76
CA ARG A 76 -8.55 13.19 -11.17
C ARG A 76 -7.71 12.27 -12.05
N ALA A 77 -6.51 11.90 -11.60
CA ALA A 77 -5.65 10.97 -12.31
C ALA A 77 -6.27 9.57 -12.46
N LEU A 78 -6.92 9.06 -11.41
CA LEU A 78 -7.63 7.78 -11.46
C LEU A 78 -8.78 7.80 -12.47
N ILE A 79 -9.60 8.85 -12.46
CA ILE A 79 -10.72 9.01 -13.41
C ILE A 79 -10.19 9.10 -14.84
N ALA A 80 -9.17 9.92 -15.07
CA ALA A 80 -8.56 10.08 -16.40
C ALA A 80 -8.02 8.75 -16.93
N ARG A 81 -7.32 7.97 -16.08
CA ARG A 81 -6.79 6.65 -16.47
C ARG A 81 -7.91 5.66 -16.77
N ALA A 82 -8.94 5.60 -15.94
CA ALA A 82 -10.09 4.73 -16.18
C ALA A 82 -10.82 5.11 -17.48
N ALA A 83 -10.98 6.39 -17.79
CA ALA A 83 -11.62 6.84 -19.03
C ALA A 83 -10.87 6.38 -20.30
N THR A 84 -9.55 6.19 -20.21
CA THR A 84 -8.73 5.73 -21.35
C THR A 84 -8.67 4.20 -21.50
N GLU A 85 -9.25 3.43 -20.57
CA GLU A 85 -9.23 1.97 -20.67
C GLU A 85 -10.00 1.49 -21.90
N PRO A 86 -9.48 0.50 -22.66
CA PRO A 86 -10.14 0.01 -23.88
C PRO A 86 -11.57 -0.48 -23.65
N LEU A 87 -11.88 -0.99 -22.46
CA LEU A 87 -13.22 -1.45 -22.11
C LEU A 87 -14.25 -0.31 -22.07
N ASN A 88 -13.81 0.92 -21.83
CA ASN A 88 -14.67 2.10 -21.71
C ASN A 88 -14.81 2.87 -23.03
N GLN A 89 -14.31 2.33 -24.14
CA GLN A 89 -14.45 2.96 -25.47
C GLN A 89 -15.88 2.94 -26.01
N THR A 90 -16.72 2.05 -25.50
CA THR A 90 -18.12 1.88 -25.92
C THR A 90 -19.02 1.79 -24.70
N ASP A 91 -20.14 2.51 -24.70
CA ASP A 91 -21.13 2.46 -23.61
C ASP A 91 -21.76 1.07 -23.46
N VAL A 92 -21.93 0.35 -24.58
CA VAL A 92 -22.45 -1.02 -24.61
C VAL A 92 -21.34 -1.95 -25.06
N VAL A 93 -20.93 -2.86 -24.17
CA VAL A 93 -19.88 -3.84 -24.47
C VAL A 93 -20.29 -4.78 -25.61
N PRO A 94 -19.38 -5.19 -26.51
CA PRO A 94 -19.71 -6.02 -27.68
C PRO A 94 -20.46 -7.33 -27.35
N GLY A 95 -20.27 -7.90 -26.15
CA GLY A 95 -20.96 -9.10 -25.70
C GLY A 95 -22.37 -8.90 -25.13
N TYR A 96 -22.84 -7.66 -24.95
CA TYR A 96 -24.11 -7.38 -24.28
C TYR A 96 -25.31 -7.98 -25.04
N HIS A 97 -25.44 -7.66 -26.33
CA HIS A 97 -26.56 -8.12 -27.15
C HIS A 97 -26.56 -9.63 -27.38
N GLN A 98 -25.37 -10.25 -27.43
CA GLN A 98 -25.23 -11.68 -27.70
C GLN A 98 -25.52 -12.53 -26.46
N PHE A 99 -25.04 -12.12 -25.29
CA PHE A 99 -25.02 -12.97 -24.10
C PHE A 99 -25.88 -12.45 -22.95
N LEU A 100 -25.88 -11.14 -22.69
CA LEU A 100 -26.53 -10.57 -21.50
C LEU A 100 -28.00 -10.23 -21.77
N GLN A 101 -28.31 -9.60 -22.90
CA GLN A 101 -29.67 -9.17 -23.23
C GLN A 101 -30.67 -10.35 -23.31
N PRO A 102 -30.36 -11.50 -23.94
CA PRO A 102 -31.28 -12.64 -23.97
C PRO A 102 -31.57 -13.21 -22.58
N LEU A 103 -30.57 -13.26 -21.69
CA LEU A 103 -30.73 -13.73 -20.31
C LEU A 103 -31.63 -12.79 -19.49
N LEU A 104 -31.44 -11.48 -19.62
CA LEU A 104 -32.20 -10.48 -18.87
C LEU A 104 -33.66 -10.35 -19.34
N THR A 105 -33.92 -10.66 -20.61
CA THR A 105 -35.27 -10.53 -21.22
C THR A 105 -36.05 -11.84 -21.24
N ALA A 106 -35.40 -12.98 -21.00
CA ALA A 106 -36.08 -14.26 -20.83
C ALA A 106 -36.93 -14.24 -19.54
N LYS A 107 -38.25 -14.18 -19.70
CA LYS A 107 -39.19 -14.41 -18.59
C LYS A 107 -39.10 -15.88 -18.18
N LEU A 108 -38.67 -16.13 -16.93
CA LEU A 108 -39.03 -17.35 -16.20
C LEU A 108 -40.53 -17.34 -15.89
#